data_AF-A0A428SMT0-F1
#
_entry.id   AF-A0A428SMT0-F1
#
_cell.length_a   1.000
_cell.length_b   1.000
_cell.length_c   1.000
_cell.angle_alpha   90.00
_cell.angle_beta   90.00
_cell.angle_gamma   90.00
#
_symmetry.space_group_name_H-M   'P 1'
#
loop_
_entity.id
_entity.type
_entity.pdbx_description
1 polymer ?
#
loop_
_entity_poly.entity_id
_entity_poly.type
_entity_poly.pdbx_seq_one_letter_code
_entity_poly.pdbx_strand_id
1 'polypeptide(L)'
;MYGGLPDELFEWILSEFCLQKSSLGRKEYSSLISNCSEQIERLVTPRRLEELFYRFGASPELERRDSKLRLLKPGVEPYEGRDWSALSSFLSLISAMTPSMALESVVYAAQTLLRMSMDKFLIYNIDLLVAYEDTIKTLVEAVPQANWDVFCFHTCSLLHTLIKAQCVRTNALTCLPVSTPKVHDLRRRLAVVFLYDDPDLGRHHPDNTVSIRGIIDRLEEDDFSVGPKTDFAELQANIILLNIAVDDGSFASADDPDAVKEFNSEIDELTVQLRGIWRKINDAGMKLARTEAKSVIEWVQQRIAHSVRTRRKAKKSVFDLPDQREDPFLPQQQNYMKNFLRKPTTKAPAPTSPVADQDTIVVRTK
;
A
#
# COMPACT_ATOMS: atom_id res chain seq x y z
N MET A 1 34.55 10.26 -28.18
CA MET A 1 34.66 9.40 -29.37
C MET A 1 33.28 8.84 -29.63
N TYR A 2 32.63 9.26 -30.72
CA TYR A 2 31.30 8.78 -31.12
C TYR A 2 31.44 7.38 -31.73
N GLY A 3 31.34 6.36 -30.89
CA GLY A 3 31.33 4.96 -31.27
C GLY A 3 29.96 4.37 -30.99
N GLY A 4 28.93 4.88 -31.68
CA GLY A 4 27.58 4.33 -31.60
C GLY A 4 27.41 3.14 -32.54
N LEU A 5 26.53 2.22 -32.17
CA LEU A 5 26.06 1.16 -33.06
C LEU A 5 25.30 1.80 -34.24
N PRO A 6 25.45 1.31 -35.49
CA PRO A 6 24.57 1.73 -36.59
C PRO A 6 23.10 1.53 -36.22
N ASP A 7 22.23 2.45 -36.63
CA ASP A 7 20.80 2.44 -36.30
C ASP A 7 20.13 1.13 -36.71
N GLU A 8 20.44 0.64 -37.91
CA GLU A 8 19.87 -0.59 -38.45
C GLU A 8 20.26 -1.79 -37.58
N LEU A 9 21.50 -1.79 -37.06
CA LEU A 9 21.98 -2.84 -36.18
C LEU A 9 21.34 -2.72 -34.78
N PHE A 10 21.15 -1.51 -34.27
CA PHE A 10 20.44 -1.27 -33.00
C PHE A 10 19.01 -1.79 -33.05
N GLU A 11 18.28 -1.44 -34.10
CA GLU A 11 16.90 -1.88 -34.31
C GLU A 11 16.81 -3.40 -34.52
N TRP A 12 17.78 -3.98 -35.21
CA TRP A 12 17.88 -5.43 -35.39
C TRP A 12 18.11 -6.14 -34.06
N ILE A 13 19.07 -5.68 -33.23
CA ILE A 13 19.32 -6.29 -31.91
C ILE A 13 18.07 -6.22 -31.03
N LEU A 14 17.38 -5.06 -30.98
CA LEU A 14 16.14 -4.92 -30.23
C LEU A 14 15.05 -5.89 -30.70
N SER A 15 14.93 -6.06 -32.02
CA SER A 15 13.97 -6.97 -32.65
C SER A 15 14.26 -8.43 -32.33
N GLU A 16 15.53 -8.82 -32.39
CA GLU A 16 16.01 -10.18 -32.19
C GLU A 16 16.06 -10.59 -30.71
N PHE A 17 16.06 -9.60 -29.80
CA PHE A 17 16.11 -9.81 -28.36
C PHE A 17 15.02 -10.80 -27.87
N CYS A 18 13.81 -10.71 -28.46
CA CYS A 18 12.67 -11.56 -28.12
C CYS A 18 12.86 -13.03 -28.55
N LEU A 19 13.65 -13.26 -29.60
CA LEU A 19 13.90 -14.58 -30.20
C LEU A 19 15.12 -15.26 -29.61
N GLN A 20 16.02 -14.49 -28.98
CA GLN A 20 17.26 -14.99 -28.44
C GLN A 20 17.02 -15.92 -27.23
N LYS A 21 17.32 -17.22 -27.42
CA LYS A 21 17.13 -18.27 -26.40
C LYS A 21 18.21 -18.24 -25.32
N SER A 22 19.44 -17.89 -25.69
CA SER A 22 20.57 -17.90 -24.76
C SER A 22 20.50 -16.72 -23.80
N SER A 23 20.54 -17.01 -22.49
CA SER A 23 20.60 -15.98 -21.45
C SER A 23 21.86 -15.12 -21.55
N LEU A 24 22.99 -15.71 -21.93
CA LEU A 24 24.23 -14.97 -22.20
C LEU A 24 24.04 -14.03 -23.40
N GLY A 25 23.44 -14.52 -24.49
CA GLY A 25 23.18 -13.68 -25.67
C GLY A 25 22.32 -12.46 -25.36
N ARG A 26 21.28 -12.63 -24.53
CA ARG A 26 20.44 -11.50 -24.06
C ARG A 26 21.22 -10.51 -23.19
N LYS A 27 22.14 -11.00 -22.34
CA LYS A 27 23.00 -10.12 -21.53
C LYS A 27 23.96 -9.29 -22.40
N GLU A 28 24.60 -9.91 -23.39
CA GLU A 28 25.50 -9.19 -24.31
C GLU A 28 24.74 -8.15 -25.13
N TYR A 29 23.57 -8.50 -25.67
CA TYR A 29 22.71 -7.54 -26.37
C TYR A 29 22.28 -6.38 -25.48
N SER A 30 21.91 -6.67 -24.22
CA SER A 30 21.54 -5.64 -23.27
C SER A 30 22.71 -4.69 -22.97
N SER A 31 23.90 -5.23 -22.78
CA SER A 31 25.13 -4.45 -22.58
C SER A 31 25.44 -3.53 -23.77
N LEU A 32 25.33 -4.05 -25.00
CA LEU A 32 25.56 -3.26 -26.21
C LEU A 32 24.56 -2.10 -26.35
N ILE A 33 23.25 -2.38 -26.18
CA ILE A 33 22.20 -1.38 -26.31
C ILE A 33 22.31 -0.31 -25.24
N SER A 34 22.56 -0.69 -23.98
CA SER A 34 22.58 0.23 -22.83
C SER A 34 23.67 1.29 -22.93
N ASN A 35 24.71 1.07 -23.75
CA ASN A 35 25.78 2.04 -23.99
C ASN A 35 25.46 3.05 -25.12
N CYS A 36 24.32 2.91 -25.81
CA CYS A 36 23.95 3.71 -26.98
C CYS A 36 22.89 4.77 -26.62
N SER A 37 23.23 5.74 -25.77
CA SER A 37 22.25 6.70 -25.22
C SER A 37 21.53 7.54 -26.28
N GLU A 38 22.24 8.00 -27.31
CA GLU A 38 21.66 8.80 -28.41
C GLU A 38 20.67 7.98 -29.26
N GLN A 39 21.00 6.72 -29.55
CA GLN A 39 20.09 5.79 -30.22
C GLN A 39 18.90 5.44 -29.34
N ILE A 40 19.09 5.26 -28.02
CA ILE A 40 17.99 4.99 -27.10
C ILE A 40 16.99 6.14 -27.13
N GLU A 41 17.46 7.38 -26.96
CA GLU A 41 16.60 8.57 -26.94
C GLU A 41 15.78 8.71 -28.23
N ARG A 42 16.41 8.47 -29.38
CA ARG A 42 15.77 8.67 -30.69
C ARG A 42 14.94 7.48 -31.19
N LEU A 43 15.38 6.25 -30.97
CA LEU A 43 14.80 5.04 -31.59
C LEU A 43 13.86 4.29 -30.65
N VAL A 44 14.04 4.38 -29.33
CA VAL A 44 13.14 3.72 -28.35
C VAL A 44 11.93 4.59 -28.12
N THR A 45 11.07 4.67 -29.14
CA THR A 45 9.81 5.43 -29.13
C THR A 45 8.66 4.61 -28.51
N PRO A 46 7.53 5.24 -28.11
CA PRO A 46 6.35 4.52 -27.63
C PRO A 46 5.85 3.44 -28.61
N ARG A 47 5.82 3.76 -29.90
CA ARG A 47 5.45 2.81 -30.97
C ARG A 47 6.42 1.64 -31.04
N ARG A 48 7.72 1.90 -30.88
CA ARG A 48 8.72 0.84 -30.90
C ARG A 48 8.58 -0.10 -29.70
N LEU A 49 8.31 0.45 -28.52
CA LEU A 49 8.03 -0.34 -27.33
C LEU A 49 6.77 -1.19 -27.51
N GLU A 50 5.71 -0.65 -28.10
CA GLU A 50 4.50 -1.38 -28.46
C GLU A 50 4.78 -2.60 -29.33
N GLU A 51 5.52 -2.42 -30.43
CA GLU A 51 5.95 -3.50 -31.32
C GLU A 51 6.73 -4.60 -30.58
N LEU A 52 7.59 -4.22 -29.63
CA LEU A 52 8.34 -5.17 -28.81
C LEU A 52 7.43 -5.91 -27.83
N PHE A 53 6.48 -5.23 -27.18
CA PHE A 53 5.49 -5.88 -26.30
C PHE A 53 4.63 -6.89 -27.08
N TYR A 54 4.26 -6.61 -28.32
CA TYR A 54 3.56 -7.57 -29.18
C TYR A 54 4.37 -8.85 -29.43
N ARG A 55 5.69 -8.74 -29.60
CA ARG A 55 6.57 -9.92 -29.75
C ARG A 55 6.62 -10.78 -28.50
N PHE A 56 6.41 -10.21 -27.32
CA PHE A 56 6.26 -10.96 -26.06
C PHE A 56 4.83 -11.52 -25.83
N GLY A 57 3.92 -11.30 -26.78
CA GLY A 57 2.56 -11.81 -26.75
C GLY A 57 1.56 -10.88 -26.07
N ALA A 58 1.83 -9.56 -26.05
CA ALA A 58 0.80 -8.60 -25.70
C ALA A 58 -0.39 -8.71 -26.65
N SER A 59 -1.60 -8.55 -26.11
CA SER A 59 -2.83 -8.57 -26.90
C SER A 59 -2.94 -7.30 -27.77
N PRO A 60 -3.51 -7.37 -28.99
CA PRO A 60 -3.84 -6.18 -29.80
C PRO A 60 -4.67 -5.12 -29.04
N GLU A 61 -5.38 -5.53 -27.98
CA GLU A 61 -6.09 -4.62 -27.09
C GLU A 61 -5.19 -3.64 -26.32
N LEU A 62 -3.86 -3.79 -26.39
CA LEU A 62 -2.90 -2.84 -25.85
C LEU A 62 -3.07 -1.43 -26.47
N GLU A 63 -3.43 -1.35 -27.75
CA GLU A 63 -3.75 -0.08 -28.43
C GLU A 63 -4.96 0.63 -27.80
N ARG A 64 -5.91 -0.14 -27.24
CA ARG A 64 -7.09 0.44 -26.61
C ARG A 64 -6.71 1.07 -25.28
N ARG A 65 -6.83 2.39 -25.20
CA ARG A 65 -6.57 3.18 -23.98
C ARG A 65 -7.81 3.80 -23.37
N ASP A 66 -8.85 4.04 -24.18
CA ASP A 66 -10.02 4.82 -23.77
C ASP A 66 -11.31 3.99 -23.63
N SER A 67 -11.19 2.66 -23.68
CA SER A 67 -12.36 1.77 -23.65
C SER A 67 -12.15 0.59 -22.70
N LYS A 68 -13.22 0.21 -22.01
CA LYS A 68 -13.24 -0.97 -21.13
C LYS A 68 -12.80 -2.24 -21.86
N LEU A 69 -11.90 -2.99 -21.22
CA LEU A 69 -11.46 -4.30 -21.66
C LEU A 69 -12.44 -5.39 -21.20
N ARG A 70 -12.58 -6.42 -22.02
CA ARG A 70 -13.39 -7.59 -21.68
C ARG A 70 -12.52 -8.58 -20.92
N LEU A 71 -12.86 -8.82 -19.65
CA LEU A 71 -12.21 -9.86 -18.87
C LEU A 71 -12.60 -11.23 -19.42
N LEU A 72 -11.60 -12.02 -19.82
CA LEU A 72 -11.77 -13.40 -20.24
C LEU A 72 -11.58 -14.30 -19.03
N LYS A 73 -12.47 -15.29 -18.90
CA LYS A 73 -12.28 -16.43 -17.99
C LYS A 73 -11.92 -17.62 -18.85
N PRO A 74 -10.63 -17.84 -19.14
CA PRO A 74 -10.23 -18.96 -19.98
C PRO A 74 -10.56 -20.27 -19.25
N GLY A 75 -11.03 -21.27 -20.00
CA GLY A 75 -11.35 -22.59 -19.45
C GLY A 75 -10.12 -23.46 -19.16
N VAL A 76 -8.95 -23.02 -19.60
CA VAL A 76 -7.63 -23.63 -19.42
C VAL A 76 -6.67 -22.52 -18.97
N GLU A 77 -5.67 -22.85 -18.16
CA GLU A 77 -4.66 -21.89 -17.72
C GLU A 77 -3.86 -21.37 -18.93
N PRO A 78 -3.97 -20.09 -19.32
CA PRO A 78 -3.40 -19.57 -20.56
C PRO A 78 -1.86 -19.55 -20.57
N TYR A 79 -1.22 -19.65 -19.41
CA TYR A 79 0.22 -19.50 -19.24
C TYR A 79 0.95 -20.78 -18.83
N GLU A 80 0.26 -21.92 -18.87
CA GLU A 80 0.84 -23.20 -18.47
C GLU A 80 2.11 -23.53 -19.27
N GLY A 81 3.21 -23.79 -18.55
CA GLY A 81 4.50 -24.17 -19.15
C GLY A 81 5.24 -23.05 -19.91
N ARG A 82 4.80 -21.79 -19.81
CA ARG A 82 5.45 -20.67 -20.50
C ARG A 82 6.79 -20.29 -19.84
N ASP A 83 7.84 -20.13 -20.65
CA ASP A 83 9.12 -19.58 -20.19
C ASP A 83 9.07 -18.04 -20.18
N TRP A 84 9.33 -17.46 -19.00
CA TRP A 84 9.35 -16.01 -18.77
C TRP A 84 10.75 -15.40 -18.80
N SER A 85 11.80 -16.21 -19.03
CA SER A 85 13.20 -15.76 -18.96
C SER A 85 13.52 -14.64 -19.96
N ALA A 86 12.92 -14.67 -21.15
CA ALA A 86 13.08 -13.64 -22.17
C ALA A 86 12.39 -12.33 -21.76
N LEU A 87 11.18 -12.40 -21.20
CA LEU A 87 10.46 -11.23 -20.71
C LEU A 87 11.19 -10.60 -19.51
N SER A 88 11.67 -11.41 -18.57
CA SER A 88 12.47 -10.92 -17.44
C SER A 88 13.73 -10.19 -17.91
N SER A 89 14.44 -10.75 -18.90
CA SER A 89 15.62 -10.09 -19.50
C SER A 89 15.25 -8.77 -20.21
N PHE A 90 14.06 -8.71 -20.81
CA PHE A 90 13.56 -7.51 -21.49
C PHE A 90 13.18 -6.41 -20.50
N LEU A 91 12.57 -6.75 -19.36
CA LEU A 91 12.33 -5.80 -18.27
C LEU A 91 13.65 -5.21 -17.77
N SER A 92 14.67 -6.05 -17.52
CA SER A 92 16.01 -5.56 -17.16
C SER A 92 16.63 -4.65 -18.22
N LEU A 93 16.41 -4.94 -19.51
CA LEU A 93 16.84 -4.06 -20.61
C LEU A 93 16.12 -2.71 -20.57
N ILE A 94 14.79 -2.68 -20.38
CA ILE A 94 14.03 -1.42 -20.22
C ILE A 94 14.60 -0.61 -19.05
N SER A 95 14.84 -1.24 -17.91
CA SER A 95 15.41 -0.57 -16.73
C SER A 95 16.78 0.04 -17.06
N ALA A 96 17.64 -0.68 -17.77
CA ALA A 96 18.96 -0.20 -18.19
C ALA A 96 18.89 0.95 -19.22
N MET A 97 17.91 0.93 -20.13
CA MET A 97 17.72 2.00 -21.12
C MET A 97 17.05 3.25 -20.53
N THR A 98 16.28 3.12 -19.45
CA THR A 98 15.45 4.18 -18.88
C THR A 98 16.16 5.53 -18.70
N PRO A 99 17.42 5.61 -18.22
CA PRO A 99 18.10 6.91 -18.05
C PRO A 99 18.32 7.70 -19.35
N SER A 100 18.31 7.03 -20.50
CA SER A 100 18.49 7.65 -21.82
C SER A 100 17.20 7.70 -22.65
N MET A 101 16.08 7.21 -22.13
CA MET A 101 14.82 7.21 -22.86
C MET A 101 14.13 8.58 -22.82
N ALA A 102 13.47 8.94 -23.92
CA ALA A 102 12.56 10.09 -23.94
C ALA A 102 11.41 9.90 -22.93
N LEU A 103 10.93 11.00 -22.35
CA LEU A 103 9.91 10.98 -21.29
C LEU A 103 8.62 10.26 -21.76
N GLU A 104 8.21 10.48 -23.00
CA GLU A 104 7.04 9.85 -23.61
C GLU A 104 7.16 8.32 -23.60
N SER A 105 8.36 7.80 -23.88
CA SER A 105 8.65 6.37 -23.88
C SER A 105 8.70 5.79 -22.47
N VAL A 106 9.24 6.55 -21.50
CA VAL A 106 9.21 6.17 -20.08
C VAL A 106 7.76 6.06 -19.58
N VAL A 107 6.93 7.07 -19.87
CA VAL A 107 5.51 7.07 -19.50
C VAL A 107 4.77 5.92 -20.17
N TYR A 108 5.00 5.69 -21.47
CA TYR A 108 4.39 4.58 -22.21
C TYR A 108 4.76 3.22 -21.60
N ALA A 109 6.05 3.00 -21.32
CA ALA A 109 6.54 1.77 -20.72
C ALA A 109 5.92 1.54 -19.32
N ALA A 110 5.91 2.56 -18.47
CA ALA A 110 5.33 2.48 -17.13
C ALA A 110 3.85 2.11 -17.17
N GLN A 111 3.06 2.79 -18.02
CA GLN A 111 1.64 2.49 -18.21
C GLN A 111 1.40 1.07 -18.72
N THR A 112 2.24 0.60 -19.66
CA THR A 112 2.12 -0.75 -20.23
C THR A 112 2.44 -1.82 -19.18
N LEU A 113 3.49 -1.61 -18.38
CA LEU A 113 3.83 -2.49 -17.28
C LEU A 113 2.74 -2.52 -16.19
N LEU A 114 2.15 -1.38 -15.84
CA LEU A 114 1.02 -1.33 -14.92
C LEU A 114 -0.23 -2.07 -15.44
N ARG A 115 -0.45 -2.08 -16.76
CA ARG A 115 -1.50 -2.91 -17.37
C ARG A 115 -1.15 -4.39 -17.30
N MET A 116 0.11 -4.75 -17.50
CA MET A 116 0.59 -6.13 -17.38
C MET A 116 0.41 -6.68 -15.96
N SER A 117 0.66 -5.87 -14.92
CA SER A 117 0.51 -6.29 -13.52
C SER A 117 -0.94 -6.46 -13.04
N MET A 118 -1.93 -6.09 -13.86
CA MET A 118 -3.32 -6.43 -13.60
C MET A 118 -3.58 -7.93 -13.76
N ASP A 119 -2.75 -8.63 -14.54
CA ASP A 119 -2.84 -10.08 -14.71
C ASP A 119 -2.09 -10.82 -13.58
N LYS A 120 -2.71 -11.89 -13.06
CA LYS A 120 -2.21 -12.65 -11.91
C LYS A 120 -0.95 -13.44 -12.21
N PHE A 121 -0.61 -13.69 -13.49
CA PHE A 121 0.60 -14.46 -13.82
C PHE A 121 1.85 -13.85 -13.18
N LEU A 122 1.93 -12.53 -13.07
CA LEU A 122 3.09 -11.86 -12.48
C LEU A 122 3.25 -12.22 -11.00
N ILE A 123 2.14 -12.32 -10.25
CA ILE A 123 2.14 -12.69 -8.82
C ILE A 123 2.63 -14.12 -8.61
N TYR A 124 2.35 -15.03 -9.55
CA TYR A 124 2.77 -16.43 -9.46
C TYR A 124 4.22 -16.69 -9.89
N ASN A 125 4.88 -15.73 -10.53
CA ASN A 125 6.25 -15.86 -11.05
C ASN A 125 7.20 -14.91 -10.32
N ILE A 126 7.78 -15.38 -9.20
CA ILE A 126 8.58 -14.55 -8.30
C ILE A 126 9.76 -13.87 -9.01
N ASP A 127 10.54 -14.60 -9.81
CA ASP A 127 11.70 -14.04 -10.52
C ASP A 127 11.30 -12.94 -11.51
N LEU A 128 10.14 -13.11 -12.17
CA LEU A 128 9.59 -12.12 -13.07
C LEU A 128 9.05 -10.90 -12.30
N LEU A 129 8.40 -11.13 -11.16
CA LEU A 129 7.92 -10.06 -10.29
C LEU A 129 9.08 -9.18 -9.80
N VAL A 130 10.22 -9.75 -9.41
CA VAL A 130 11.41 -8.98 -9.00
C VAL A 130 11.89 -8.10 -10.16
N ALA A 131 12.04 -8.67 -11.36
CA ALA A 131 12.44 -7.89 -12.54
C ALA A 131 11.43 -6.78 -12.88
N TYR A 132 10.13 -7.05 -12.70
CA TYR A 132 9.07 -6.05 -12.85
C TYR A 132 9.19 -4.93 -11.84
N GLU A 133 9.34 -5.25 -10.54
CA GLU A 133 9.42 -4.28 -9.45
C GLU A 133 10.62 -3.33 -9.64
N ASP A 134 11.77 -3.88 -10.01
CA ASP A 134 12.96 -3.08 -10.32
C ASP A 134 12.72 -2.16 -11.52
N THR A 135 12.07 -2.66 -12.57
CA THR A 135 11.84 -1.91 -13.81
C THR A 135 10.81 -0.80 -13.62
N ILE A 136 9.67 -1.11 -12.98
CA ILE A 136 8.62 -0.11 -12.73
C ILE A 136 9.13 0.98 -11.79
N LYS A 137 9.96 0.63 -10.81
CA LYS A 137 10.63 1.59 -9.94
C LYS A 137 11.50 2.56 -10.76
N THR A 138 12.41 2.04 -11.59
CA THR A 138 13.30 2.90 -12.40
C THR A 138 12.51 3.83 -13.32
N LEU A 139 11.47 3.32 -13.99
CA LEU A 139 10.61 4.12 -14.87
C LEU A 139 9.87 5.22 -14.11
N VAL A 140 9.29 4.91 -12.96
CA VAL A 140 8.57 5.88 -12.13
C VAL A 140 9.52 6.94 -11.56
N GLU A 141 10.73 6.55 -11.14
CA GLU A 141 11.74 7.49 -10.65
C GLU A 141 12.22 8.46 -11.72
N ALA A 142 12.31 8.01 -12.98
CA ALA A 142 12.72 8.80 -14.12
C ALA A 142 11.70 9.89 -14.53
N VAL A 143 10.44 9.81 -14.09
CA VAL A 143 9.44 10.86 -14.36
C VAL A 143 9.78 12.13 -13.56
N PRO A 144 9.99 13.30 -14.22
CA PRO A 144 10.31 14.55 -13.52
C PRO A 144 9.19 14.99 -12.56
N GLN A 145 9.56 15.63 -11.46
CA GLN A 145 8.58 16.10 -10.46
C GLN A 145 7.54 17.06 -11.06
N ALA A 146 7.94 17.90 -12.02
CA ALA A 146 7.05 18.85 -12.71
C ALA A 146 5.93 18.16 -13.51
N ASN A 147 6.15 16.91 -13.95
CA ASN A 147 5.20 16.12 -14.72
C ASN A 147 4.49 15.05 -13.88
N TRP A 148 4.81 14.96 -12.59
CA TRP A 148 4.37 13.85 -11.74
C TRP A 148 2.84 13.77 -11.61
N ASP A 149 2.17 14.86 -11.26
CA ASP A 149 0.72 14.87 -11.08
C ASP A 149 -0.04 14.59 -12.39
N VAL A 150 0.49 15.09 -13.52
CA VAL A 150 -0.05 14.83 -14.86
C VAL A 150 0.12 13.35 -15.23
N PHE A 151 1.29 12.78 -14.97
CA PHE A 151 1.56 11.36 -15.17
C PHE A 151 0.64 10.48 -14.32
N CYS A 152 0.49 10.78 -13.02
CA CYS A 152 -0.40 10.07 -12.11
C CYS A 152 -1.85 10.15 -12.57
N PHE A 153 -2.35 11.33 -12.92
CA PHE A 153 -3.71 11.53 -13.42
C PHE A 153 -3.99 10.68 -14.67
N HIS A 154 -3.15 10.77 -15.70
CA HIS A 154 -3.34 10.00 -16.93
C HIS A 154 -3.24 8.50 -16.70
N THR A 155 -2.30 8.06 -15.87
CA THR A 155 -2.11 6.64 -15.57
C THR A 155 -3.27 6.07 -14.76
N CYS A 156 -3.76 6.80 -13.75
CA CYS A 156 -4.94 6.39 -12.98
C CYS A 156 -6.19 6.36 -13.86
N SER A 157 -6.41 7.38 -14.69
CA SER A 157 -7.53 7.46 -15.63
C SER A 157 -7.53 6.30 -16.62
N LEU A 158 -6.37 5.97 -17.18
CA LEU A 158 -6.18 4.84 -18.07
C LEU A 158 -6.61 3.53 -17.39
N LEU A 159 -6.02 3.20 -16.23
CA LEU A 159 -6.31 1.94 -15.55
C LEU A 159 -7.76 1.85 -15.05
N HIS A 160 -8.33 2.98 -14.59
CA HIS A 160 -9.73 3.08 -14.15
C HIS A 160 -10.71 2.82 -15.30
N THR A 161 -10.41 3.33 -16.50
CA THR A 161 -11.25 3.19 -17.70
C THR A 161 -11.21 1.76 -18.24
N LEU A 162 -10.02 1.15 -18.25
CA LEU A 162 -9.80 -0.17 -18.84
C LEU A 162 -10.50 -1.29 -18.06
N ILE A 163 -10.42 -1.29 -16.73
CA ILE A 163 -10.90 -2.40 -15.91
C ILE A 163 -11.77 -1.87 -14.78
N LYS A 164 -12.93 -2.51 -14.56
CA LYS A 164 -13.87 -2.18 -13.47
C LYS A 164 -13.91 -3.20 -12.34
N ALA A 165 -13.44 -4.43 -12.56
CA ALA A 165 -13.38 -5.45 -11.52
C ALA A 165 -12.26 -5.11 -10.52
N GLN A 166 -12.60 -4.99 -9.24
CA GLN A 166 -11.68 -4.55 -8.20
C GLN A 166 -10.63 -5.60 -7.92
N CYS A 167 -10.99 -6.90 -7.99
CA CYS A 167 -10.03 -7.99 -7.80
C CYS A 167 -8.88 -7.97 -8.83
N VAL A 168 -9.11 -7.42 -10.02
CA VAL A 168 -8.08 -7.26 -11.05
C VAL A 168 -7.28 -5.99 -10.83
N ARG A 169 -7.94 -4.89 -10.48
CA ARG A 169 -7.30 -3.60 -10.11
C ARG A 169 -6.33 -3.77 -8.94
N THR A 170 -6.68 -4.60 -7.95
CA THR A 170 -5.81 -4.87 -6.79
C THR A 170 -4.54 -5.64 -7.14
N ASN A 171 -4.52 -6.44 -8.22
CA ASN A 171 -3.31 -7.16 -8.63
C ASN A 171 -2.18 -6.17 -8.96
N ALA A 172 -2.51 -5.12 -9.73
CA ALA A 172 -1.55 -4.09 -10.10
C ALA A 172 -0.93 -3.41 -8.86
N LEU A 173 -1.74 -3.14 -7.85
CA LEU A 173 -1.30 -2.54 -6.59
C LEU A 173 -0.45 -3.49 -5.74
N THR A 174 -0.78 -4.79 -5.74
CA THR A 174 0.00 -5.81 -5.03
C THR A 174 1.39 -5.99 -5.64
N CYS A 175 1.52 -5.85 -6.96
CA CYS A 175 2.80 -5.92 -7.65
C CYS A 175 3.64 -4.63 -7.55
N LEU A 176 3.08 -3.51 -7.07
CA LEU A 176 3.84 -2.26 -6.97
C LEU A 176 4.72 -2.25 -5.71
N PRO A 177 6.04 -2.02 -5.85
CA PRO A 177 6.94 -1.98 -4.71
C PRO A 177 6.68 -0.73 -3.86
N VAL A 178 6.85 -0.84 -2.55
CA VAL A 178 6.74 0.28 -1.59
C VAL A 178 8.09 0.88 -1.21
N SER A 179 9.13 0.52 -1.97
CA SER A 179 10.53 0.82 -1.64
C SER A 179 10.89 2.29 -1.81
N THR A 180 10.11 3.07 -2.57
CA THR A 180 10.42 4.47 -2.91
C THR A 180 9.19 5.35 -2.73
N PRO A 181 9.36 6.63 -2.31
CA PRO A 181 8.23 7.53 -2.06
C PRO A 181 7.36 7.76 -3.29
N LYS A 182 7.95 7.89 -4.49
CA LYS A 182 7.19 8.10 -5.74
C LYS A 182 6.34 6.89 -6.11
N VAL A 183 6.88 5.68 -6.01
CA VAL A 183 6.10 4.48 -6.36
C VAL A 183 5.00 4.25 -5.32
N HIS A 184 5.29 4.53 -4.04
CA HIS A 184 4.30 4.49 -2.98
C HIS A 184 3.18 5.54 -3.18
N ASP A 185 3.49 6.78 -3.55
CA ASP A 185 2.48 7.80 -3.90
C ASP A 185 1.60 7.34 -5.07
N LEU A 186 2.19 6.84 -6.16
CA LEU A 186 1.44 6.30 -7.29
C LEU A 186 0.50 5.15 -6.87
N ARG A 187 1.01 4.23 -6.04
CA ARG A 187 0.22 3.11 -5.50
C ARG A 187 -0.96 3.62 -4.66
N ARG A 188 -0.75 4.64 -3.82
CA ARG A 188 -1.84 5.23 -3.02
C ARG A 188 -2.86 5.96 -3.88
N ARG A 189 -2.43 6.76 -4.87
CA ARG A 189 -3.33 7.44 -5.82
C ARG A 189 -4.20 6.47 -6.60
N LEU A 190 -3.62 5.38 -7.11
CA LEU A 190 -4.37 4.32 -7.78
C LEU A 190 -5.40 3.67 -6.84
N ALA A 191 -5.02 3.40 -5.59
CA ALA A 191 -5.94 2.82 -4.61
C ALA A 191 -7.13 3.74 -4.31
N VAL A 192 -6.89 5.06 -4.15
CA VAL A 192 -7.94 6.06 -3.94
C VAL A 192 -8.87 6.15 -5.15
N VAL A 193 -8.32 6.27 -6.36
CA VAL A 193 -9.11 6.33 -7.61
C VAL A 193 -9.98 5.09 -7.77
N PHE A 194 -9.47 3.91 -7.45
CA PHE A 194 -10.25 2.66 -7.55
C PHE A 194 -11.29 2.51 -6.44
N LEU A 195 -11.00 3.01 -5.23
CA LEU A 195 -11.91 2.95 -4.08
C LEU A 195 -13.13 3.86 -4.28
N TYR A 196 -12.91 5.10 -4.71
CA TYR A 196 -13.99 6.09 -4.93
C TYR A 196 -14.56 6.06 -6.37
N ASP A 197 -14.00 5.22 -7.24
CA ASP A 197 -14.29 5.16 -8.69
C ASP A 197 -14.23 6.53 -9.39
N ASP A 198 -13.39 7.44 -8.90
CA ASP A 198 -13.19 8.79 -9.42
C ASP A 198 -11.75 8.98 -9.95
N PRO A 199 -11.55 9.15 -11.27
CA PRO A 199 -10.22 9.34 -11.85
C PRO A 199 -9.58 10.69 -11.53
N ASP A 200 -10.35 11.72 -11.18
CA ASP A 200 -9.84 13.07 -10.93
C ASP A 200 -8.99 13.12 -9.66
N LEU A 201 -9.26 12.23 -8.70
CA LEU A 201 -8.48 12.08 -7.47
C LEU A 201 -7.01 11.70 -7.74
N GLY A 202 -6.71 11.09 -8.89
CA GLY A 202 -5.34 10.71 -9.27
C GLY A 202 -4.42 11.91 -9.52
N ARG A 203 -4.98 13.11 -9.71
CA ARG A 203 -4.20 14.35 -9.93
C ARG A 203 -3.51 14.85 -8.67
N HIS A 204 -4.04 14.55 -7.51
CA HIS A 204 -3.59 15.13 -6.25
C HIS A 204 -2.97 14.08 -5.34
N HIS A 205 -2.13 14.55 -4.41
CA HIS A 205 -1.59 13.67 -3.38
C HIS A 205 -2.74 13.15 -2.48
N PRO A 206 -2.79 11.85 -2.15
CA PRO A 206 -3.88 11.24 -1.38
C PRO A 206 -4.21 11.94 -0.07
N ASP A 207 -3.19 12.43 0.65
CA ASP A 207 -3.34 13.12 1.93
C ASP A 207 -4.12 14.45 1.83
N ASN A 208 -4.16 15.07 0.64
CA ASN A 208 -4.91 16.30 0.41
C ASN A 208 -6.35 16.05 -0.06
N THR A 209 -6.64 14.83 -0.53
CA THR A 209 -7.92 14.48 -1.14
C THR A 209 -8.82 13.64 -0.25
N VAL A 210 -8.23 12.78 0.59
CA VAL A 210 -8.96 11.78 1.36
C VAL A 210 -8.78 12.04 2.85
N SER A 211 -9.89 11.95 3.59
CA SER A 211 -9.91 11.96 5.05
C SER A 211 -10.39 10.62 5.59
N ILE A 212 -10.09 10.31 6.85
CA ILE A 212 -10.61 9.10 7.50
C ILE A 212 -12.14 9.14 7.56
N ARG A 213 -12.73 10.30 7.84
CA ARG A 213 -14.18 10.50 7.77
C ARG A 213 -14.75 10.13 6.39
N GLY A 214 -14.12 10.58 5.30
CA GLY A 214 -14.55 10.20 3.95
C GLY A 214 -14.47 8.69 3.70
N ILE A 215 -13.49 8.00 4.27
CA ILE A 215 -13.36 6.54 4.18
C ILE A 215 -14.47 5.83 4.99
N ILE A 216 -14.82 6.36 6.17
CA ILE A 216 -15.94 5.86 6.99
C ILE A 216 -17.25 5.99 6.21
N ASP A 217 -17.51 7.16 5.63
CA ASP A 217 -18.73 7.40 4.85
C ASP A 217 -18.76 6.47 3.61
N ARG A 218 -17.62 6.22 2.96
CA ARG A 218 -17.48 5.30 1.82
C ARG A 218 -17.78 3.83 2.18
N LEU A 219 -17.56 3.41 3.43
CA LEU A 219 -17.88 2.06 3.91
C LEU A 219 -19.39 1.80 4.06
N GLU A 220 -20.22 2.85 4.06
CA GLU A 220 -21.67 2.72 4.17
C GLU A 220 -22.34 2.35 2.83
N GLU A 221 -21.60 2.46 1.73
CA GLU A 221 -22.09 2.12 0.39
C GLU A 221 -22.28 0.60 0.16
N ASP A 222 -23.06 0.28 -0.86
CA ASP A 222 -23.50 -1.09 -1.17
C ASP A 222 -22.35 -2.08 -1.42
N ASP A 223 -21.20 -1.61 -1.92
CA ASP A 223 -20.02 -2.42 -2.22
C ASP A 223 -19.40 -3.09 -0.98
N PHE A 224 -19.66 -2.54 0.21
CA PHE A 224 -19.21 -3.07 1.50
C PHE A 224 -20.32 -3.81 2.26
N SER A 225 -21.53 -3.83 1.70
CA SER A 225 -22.68 -4.51 2.29
C SER A 225 -22.60 -6.03 2.09
N VAL A 226 -22.70 -6.77 3.20
CA VAL A 226 -22.69 -8.23 3.20
C VAL A 226 -24.12 -8.75 3.11
N GLY A 227 -24.45 -9.36 1.98
CA GLY A 227 -25.74 -9.96 1.67
C GLY A 227 -25.62 -11.31 0.95
N PRO A 228 -26.74 -11.90 0.50
CA PRO A 228 -26.75 -13.22 -0.12
C PRO A 228 -26.08 -13.27 -1.50
N LYS A 229 -26.00 -12.13 -2.21
CA LYS A 229 -25.41 -12.00 -3.55
C LYS A 229 -24.01 -11.38 -3.55
N THR A 230 -23.41 -11.15 -2.38
CA THR A 230 -22.11 -10.48 -2.29
C THR A 230 -21.02 -11.34 -2.93
N ASP A 231 -20.25 -10.72 -3.82
CA ASP A 231 -19.00 -11.29 -4.32
C ASP A 231 -17.90 -11.01 -3.29
N PHE A 232 -17.47 -12.07 -2.61
CA PHE A 232 -16.46 -11.97 -1.55
C PHE A 232 -15.07 -11.64 -2.10
N ALA A 233 -14.78 -11.93 -3.38
CA ALA A 233 -13.50 -11.57 -4.00
C ALA A 233 -13.44 -10.06 -4.27
N GLU A 234 -14.55 -9.46 -4.72
CA GLU A 234 -14.66 -8.01 -4.88
C GLU A 234 -14.66 -7.28 -3.52
N LEU A 235 -15.36 -7.81 -2.52
CA LEU A 235 -15.32 -7.27 -1.16
C LEU A 235 -13.88 -7.30 -0.60
N GLN A 236 -13.19 -8.42 -0.74
CA GLN A 236 -11.78 -8.53 -0.33
C GLN A 236 -10.91 -7.49 -1.03
N ALA A 237 -11.09 -7.31 -2.33
CA ALA A 237 -10.35 -6.32 -3.11
C ALA A 237 -10.61 -4.90 -2.61
N ASN A 238 -11.86 -4.53 -2.37
CA ASN A 238 -12.24 -3.23 -1.83
C ASN A 238 -11.62 -2.95 -0.45
N ILE A 239 -11.54 -3.97 0.41
CA ILE A 239 -10.90 -3.85 1.73
C ILE A 239 -9.38 -3.66 1.59
N ILE A 240 -8.73 -4.31 0.61
CA ILE A 240 -7.32 -4.10 0.29
C ILE A 240 -7.10 -2.67 -0.22
N LEU A 241 -7.96 -2.16 -1.11
CA LEU A 241 -7.91 -0.78 -1.61
C LEU A 241 -8.03 0.23 -0.46
N LEU A 242 -9.01 0.03 0.43
CA LEU A 242 -9.19 0.85 1.63
C LEU A 242 -7.92 0.85 2.49
N ASN A 243 -7.32 -0.33 2.72
CA ASN A 243 -6.11 -0.44 3.52
C ASN A 243 -4.93 0.34 2.92
N ILE A 244 -4.79 0.33 1.60
CA ILE A 244 -3.74 1.09 0.89
C ILE A 244 -4.07 2.60 0.91
N ALA A 245 -5.33 2.99 0.78
CA ALA A 245 -5.75 4.39 0.85
C ALA A 245 -5.48 5.01 2.24
N VAL A 246 -5.80 4.28 3.31
CA VAL A 246 -5.53 4.68 4.71
C VAL A 246 -4.02 4.79 4.98
N ASP A 247 -3.21 3.91 4.38
CA ASP A 247 -1.76 3.88 4.53
C ASP A 247 -1.29 4.00 6.00
N ASP A 248 -0.30 4.84 6.31
CA ASP A 248 0.27 4.99 7.65
C ASP A 248 -0.53 5.90 8.59
N GLY A 249 -1.60 6.54 8.11
CA GLY A 249 -2.38 7.49 8.90
C GLY A 249 -1.77 8.90 8.98
N SER A 250 -0.87 9.26 8.06
CA SER A 250 -0.26 10.60 7.95
C SER A 250 -1.23 11.77 7.75
N PHE A 251 -2.54 11.53 7.71
CA PHE A 251 -3.59 12.56 7.65
C PHE A 251 -3.61 13.51 8.85
N ALA A 252 -3.12 13.09 10.02
CA ALA A 252 -3.16 13.89 11.24
C ALA A 252 -1.97 14.85 11.33
N SER A 253 -2.25 16.16 11.46
CA SER A 253 -1.23 17.12 11.90
C SER A 253 -0.82 16.78 13.34
N ALA A 254 0.46 16.50 13.54
CA ALA A 254 1.02 16.12 14.84
C ALA A 254 1.04 17.28 15.86
N ASP A 255 0.73 18.50 15.42
CA ASP A 255 0.92 19.72 16.21
C ASP A 255 -0.28 20.08 17.10
N ASP A 256 -1.49 19.59 16.77
CA ASP A 256 -2.72 19.88 17.51
C ASP A 256 -3.23 18.67 18.33
N PRO A 257 -3.23 18.74 19.68
CA PRO A 257 -3.70 17.65 20.53
C PRO A 257 -5.19 17.31 20.35
N ASP A 258 -6.03 18.28 19.97
CA ASP A 258 -7.46 18.06 19.79
C ASP A 258 -7.73 17.36 18.45
N ALA A 259 -7.08 17.78 17.37
CA ALA A 259 -7.11 17.09 16.08
C ALA A 259 -6.61 15.63 16.18
N VAL A 260 -5.56 15.39 16.98
CA VAL A 260 -5.08 14.03 17.26
C VAL A 260 -6.12 13.18 17.99
N LYS A 261 -6.91 13.77 18.88
CA LYS A 261 -7.97 13.06 19.61
C LYS A 261 -9.14 12.72 18.69
N GLU A 262 -9.56 13.66 17.85
CA GLU A 262 -10.60 13.47 16.84
C GLU A 262 -10.21 12.37 15.84
N PHE A 263 -9.01 12.47 15.25
CA PHE A 263 -8.46 11.45 14.37
C PHE A 263 -8.47 10.05 15.00
N ASN A 264 -8.03 9.93 16.26
CA ASN A 264 -8.06 8.66 16.98
C ASN A 264 -9.47 8.12 17.22
N SER A 265 -10.46 9.00 17.37
CA SER A 265 -11.87 8.62 17.49
C SER A 265 -12.42 8.10 16.16
N GLU A 266 -12.11 8.77 15.05
CA GLU A 266 -12.47 8.33 13.71
C GLU A 266 -11.85 6.95 13.39
N ILE A 267 -10.59 6.72 13.76
CA ILE A 267 -9.95 5.42 13.59
C ILE A 267 -10.64 4.31 14.43
N ASP A 268 -11.13 4.63 15.64
CA ASP A 268 -11.93 3.69 16.43
C ASP A 268 -13.28 3.39 15.76
N GLU A 269 -13.95 4.40 15.19
CA GLU A 269 -15.20 4.24 14.45
C GLU A 269 -15.01 3.36 13.20
N LEU A 270 -13.98 3.63 12.40
CA LEU A 270 -13.59 2.82 11.24
C LEU A 270 -13.35 1.36 11.63
N THR A 271 -12.65 1.13 12.74
CA THR A 271 -12.38 -0.21 13.28
C THR A 271 -13.68 -0.92 13.69
N VAL A 272 -14.65 -0.19 14.25
CA VAL A 272 -15.97 -0.74 14.64
C VAL A 272 -16.80 -1.10 13.41
N GLN A 273 -16.80 -0.26 12.37
CA GLN A 273 -17.50 -0.54 11.12
C GLN A 273 -16.95 -1.79 10.41
N LEU A 274 -15.63 -1.89 10.26
CA LEU A 274 -14.96 -3.08 9.70
C LEU A 274 -15.29 -4.35 10.49
N ARG A 275 -15.34 -4.27 11.82
CA ARG A 275 -15.78 -5.38 12.68
C ARG A 275 -17.24 -5.75 12.44
N GLY A 276 -18.09 -4.76 12.15
CA GLY A 276 -19.47 -4.96 11.76
C GLY A 276 -19.59 -5.80 10.48
N ILE A 277 -18.78 -5.48 9.45
CA ILE A 277 -18.70 -6.25 8.20
C ILE A 277 -18.22 -7.67 8.49
N TRP A 278 -17.12 -7.82 9.24
CA TRP A 278 -16.54 -9.12 9.61
C TRP A 278 -17.55 -10.06 10.27
N ARG A 279 -18.39 -9.54 11.19
CA ARG A 279 -19.42 -10.33 11.90
C ARG A 279 -20.54 -10.81 11.00
N LYS A 280 -20.85 -10.08 9.92
CA LYS A 280 -21.90 -10.46 8.96
C LYS A 280 -21.45 -11.60 8.03
N ILE A 281 -20.15 -11.84 7.89
CA ILE A 281 -19.62 -12.91 7.03
C ILE A 281 -19.70 -14.26 7.76
N ASN A 282 -20.59 -15.12 7.27
CA ASN A 282 -20.64 -16.52 7.68
C ASN A 282 -19.74 -17.40 6.78
N ASP A 283 -18.63 -17.83 7.35
CA ASP A 283 -17.56 -18.66 6.78
C ASP A 283 -17.72 -20.16 7.08
N ALA A 284 -18.84 -20.58 7.70
CA ALA A 284 -19.11 -21.99 7.94
C ALA A 284 -19.19 -22.79 6.61
N GLY A 285 -18.57 -23.96 6.58
CA GLY A 285 -18.68 -24.94 5.50
C GLY A 285 -17.65 -24.84 4.37
N MET A 286 -16.35 -24.64 4.67
CA MET A 286 -15.23 -24.67 3.71
C MET A 286 -15.41 -23.73 2.49
N LYS A 287 -15.94 -22.52 2.70
CA LYS A 287 -16.09 -21.51 1.64
C LYS A 287 -14.84 -20.62 1.57
N LEU A 288 -13.85 -21.04 0.79
CA LEU A 288 -12.52 -20.40 0.72
C LEU A 288 -12.58 -18.87 0.56
N ALA A 289 -13.30 -18.34 -0.43
CA ALA A 289 -13.40 -16.89 -0.66
C ALA A 289 -13.98 -16.10 0.52
N ARG A 290 -14.87 -16.70 1.31
CA ARG A 290 -15.42 -16.06 2.52
C ARG A 290 -14.39 -16.02 3.64
N THR A 291 -13.66 -17.11 3.81
CA THR A 291 -12.57 -17.21 4.77
C THR A 291 -11.46 -16.21 4.43
N GLU A 292 -11.05 -16.13 3.17
CA GLU A 292 -10.06 -15.16 2.70
C GLU A 292 -10.49 -13.71 2.94
N ALA A 293 -11.71 -13.35 2.54
CA ALA A 293 -12.24 -12.00 2.78
C ALA A 293 -12.28 -11.66 4.28
N LYS A 294 -12.71 -12.61 5.12
CA LYS A 294 -12.78 -12.44 6.57
C LYS A 294 -11.40 -12.27 7.21
N SER A 295 -10.41 -13.06 6.78
CA SER A 295 -9.02 -12.92 7.22
C SER A 295 -8.41 -11.58 6.82
N VAL A 296 -8.69 -11.10 5.61
CA VAL A 296 -8.21 -9.79 5.14
C VAL A 296 -8.85 -8.66 5.94
N ILE A 297 -10.16 -8.68 6.18
CA ILE A 297 -10.84 -7.69 7.02
C ILE A 297 -10.25 -7.66 8.43
N GLU A 298 -10.03 -8.84 9.02
CA GLU A 298 -9.43 -8.93 10.35
C GLU A 298 -8.02 -8.32 10.38
N TRP A 299 -7.16 -8.67 9.42
CA TRP A 299 -5.82 -8.12 9.31
C TRP A 299 -5.82 -6.60 9.15
N VAL A 300 -6.64 -6.06 8.24
CA VAL A 300 -6.78 -4.61 8.03
C VAL A 300 -7.27 -3.93 9.31
N GLN A 301 -8.29 -4.50 9.96
CA GLN A 301 -8.83 -3.99 11.21
C GLN A 301 -7.75 -3.92 12.31
N GLN A 302 -6.93 -4.97 12.46
CA GLN A 302 -5.85 -4.98 13.45
C GLN A 302 -4.76 -3.95 13.11
N ARG A 303 -4.37 -3.84 11.84
CA ARG A 303 -3.42 -2.83 11.38
C ARG A 303 -3.91 -1.42 11.67
N ILE A 304 -5.15 -1.09 11.32
CA ILE A 304 -5.75 0.23 11.56
C ILE A 304 -5.83 0.52 13.06
N ALA A 305 -6.26 -0.45 13.87
CA ALA A 305 -6.40 -0.28 15.31
C ALA A 305 -5.06 -0.07 16.05
N HIS A 306 -3.94 -0.57 15.51
CA HIS A 306 -2.67 -0.62 16.23
C HIS A 306 -1.52 0.18 15.59
N SER A 307 -1.47 0.28 14.27
CA SER A 307 -0.35 0.89 13.53
C SER A 307 -0.65 2.30 13.04
N VAL A 308 -1.89 2.59 12.65
CA VAL A 308 -2.31 3.89 12.07
C VAL A 308 -2.56 4.94 13.16
N ARG A 309 -2.83 4.49 14.39
CA ARG A 309 -3.07 5.40 15.51
C ARG A 309 -1.78 6.10 15.94
N THR A 310 -1.88 7.39 16.17
CA THR A 310 -0.79 8.20 16.74
C THR A 310 -0.47 7.83 18.20
N ARG A 311 -1.45 7.28 18.95
CA ARG A 311 -1.27 6.81 20.32
C ARG A 311 -1.72 5.37 20.48
N ARG A 312 -0.96 4.60 21.27
CA ARG A 312 -1.36 3.24 21.66
C ARG A 312 -2.71 3.29 22.37
N LYS A 313 -3.61 2.39 21.97
CA LYS A 313 -4.89 2.19 22.66
C LYS A 313 -4.62 2.00 24.16
N ALA A 314 -5.30 2.77 25.00
CA ALA A 314 -5.21 2.60 26.44
C ALA A 314 -5.47 1.12 26.77
N LYS A 315 -4.54 0.49 27.48
CA LYS A 315 -4.72 -0.89 27.90
C LYS A 315 -5.93 -0.89 28.82
N LYS A 316 -7.02 -1.51 28.41
CA LYS A 316 -8.06 -1.92 29.34
C LYS A 316 -7.38 -2.91 30.28
N SER A 317 -7.24 -2.51 31.55
CA SER A 317 -6.76 -3.41 32.59
C SER A 317 -7.64 -4.66 32.57
N VAL A 318 -7.09 -5.82 32.92
CA VAL A 318 -7.89 -7.06 33.07
C VAL A 318 -9.03 -6.86 34.10
N PHE A 319 -8.95 -5.81 34.91
CA PHE A 319 -9.93 -5.39 35.90
C PHE A 319 -10.93 -4.31 35.42
N ASP A 320 -10.75 -3.76 34.21
CA ASP A 320 -11.65 -2.75 33.65
C ASP A 320 -12.84 -3.46 32.99
N LEU A 321 -13.93 -3.60 33.75
CA LEU A 321 -15.19 -4.17 33.26
C LEU A 321 -15.90 -3.16 32.34
N PRO A 322 -16.54 -3.61 31.25
CA PRO A 322 -17.03 -2.74 30.18
C PRO A 322 -18.18 -1.77 30.55
N ASP A 323 -18.74 -1.83 31.76
CA ASP A 323 -19.93 -1.05 32.16
C ASP A 323 -19.72 -0.07 33.33
N GLN A 324 -18.49 0.20 33.78
CA GLN A 324 -18.27 1.28 34.74
C GLN A 324 -18.25 2.64 34.03
N ARG A 325 -19.44 3.23 33.87
CA ARG A 325 -19.57 4.70 33.91
C ARG A 325 -18.88 5.14 35.21
N GLU A 326 -17.96 6.09 35.13
CA GLU A 326 -17.31 6.64 36.33
C GLU A 326 -18.40 6.98 37.36
N ASP A 327 -18.39 6.25 38.47
CA ASP A 327 -19.41 6.38 39.50
C ASP A 327 -19.38 7.84 39.99
N PRO A 328 -20.48 8.63 39.85
CA PRO A 328 -20.46 10.06 40.18
C PRO A 328 -20.12 10.36 41.65
N PHE A 329 -20.06 9.33 42.48
CA PHE A 329 -19.74 9.37 43.90
C PHE A 329 -18.27 9.09 44.24
N LEU A 330 -17.42 8.71 43.26
CA LEU A 330 -15.99 8.48 43.45
C LEU A 330 -15.24 9.69 44.07
N PRO A 331 -15.49 10.94 43.66
CA PRO A 331 -14.87 12.11 44.29
C PRO A 331 -15.30 12.29 45.75
N GLN A 332 -16.55 11.95 46.08
CA GLN A 332 -17.11 12.05 47.42
C GLN A 332 -16.52 10.99 48.36
N GLN A 333 -16.36 9.75 47.89
CA GLN A 333 -15.72 8.68 48.66
C GLN A 333 -14.24 8.98 48.95
N GLN A 334 -13.49 9.50 47.97
CA GLN A 334 -12.10 9.90 48.18
C GLN A 334 -11.97 11.04 49.19
N ASN A 335 -12.88 12.02 49.17
CA ASN A 335 -12.92 13.09 50.17
C ASN A 335 -13.29 12.60 51.57
N TYR A 336 -14.21 11.62 51.68
CA TYR A 336 -14.56 11.01 52.95
C TYR A 336 -13.36 10.27 53.58
N MET A 337 -12.60 9.51 52.78
CA MET A 337 -11.39 8.82 53.24
C MET A 337 -10.27 9.79 53.66
N LYS A 338 -10.09 10.90 52.93
CA LYS A 338 -9.12 11.95 53.32
C LYS A 338 -9.45 12.58 54.67
N ASN A 339 -10.74 12.78 54.96
CA ASN A 339 -11.19 13.32 56.25
C ASN A 339 -11.08 12.28 57.38
N PHE A 340 -11.30 11.00 57.08
CA PHE A 340 -11.19 9.91 58.06
C PHE A 340 -9.74 9.68 58.54
N LEU A 341 -8.75 9.93 57.67
CA LEU A 341 -7.32 9.77 57.98
C LEU A 341 -6.72 10.95 58.76
N ARG A 342 -7.42 12.08 58.89
CA ARG A 342 -6.99 13.21 59.73
C ARG A 342 -7.48 13.01 61.17
N LYS A 343 -6.74 12.26 61.99
CA LYS A 343 -6.94 12.24 63.45
C LYS A 343 -6.53 13.60 64.08
N PRO A 344 -7.27 14.14 65.05
CA PRO A 344 -6.91 15.38 65.75
C PRO A 344 -5.74 15.13 66.72
N THR A 345 -4.69 15.95 66.63
CA THR A 345 -3.58 15.97 67.58
C THR A 345 -4.00 16.67 68.87
N THR A 346 -4.38 15.90 69.89
CA THR A 346 -4.57 16.41 71.25
C THR A 346 -3.19 16.59 71.91
N LYS A 347 -2.78 17.85 72.15
CA LYS A 347 -1.61 18.19 72.96
C LYS A 347 -1.95 18.11 74.45
N ALA A 348 -1.08 17.50 75.25
CA ALA A 348 -0.97 17.73 76.70
C ALA A 348 0.53 17.65 77.10
N PRO A 349 0.98 18.38 78.15
CA PRO A 349 2.28 19.06 78.18
C PRO A 349 3.40 18.32 78.94
N ALA A 350 4.64 18.69 78.63
CA ALA A 350 5.90 18.20 79.23
C ALA A 350 6.05 18.64 80.71
N PRO A 351 6.95 18.00 81.51
CA PRO A 351 8.33 18.51 81.53
C PRO A 351 9.48 17.50 81.85
N THR A 352 10.69 18.01 81.60
CA THR A 352 12.00 17.76 82.26
C THR A 352 12.78 16.46 82.02
N SER A 353 13.88 16.62 81.28
CA SER A 353 15.13 15.81 81.26
C SER A 353 15.83 15.81 82.63
N PRO A 354 16.75 14.86 82.94
CA PRO A 354 18.15 15.04 82.52
C PRO A 354 19.06 13.78 82.38
N VAL A 355 20.26 14.06 81.85
CA VAL A 355 21.58 13.41 81.99
C VAL A 355 21.96 12.22 81.08
N ALA A 356 23.17 12.38 80.54
CA ALA A 356 23.92 11.57 79.61
C ALA A 356 24.76 10.48 80.31
N ASP A 357 25.10 9.43 79.54
CA ASP A 357 26.42 8.76 79.54
C ASP A 357 26.49 7.95 78.23
N GLN A 358 27.41 8.25 77.32
CA GLN A 358 28.74 7.64 77.23
C GLN A 358 28.67 6.10 77.30
N ASP A 359 28.62 5.43 76.14
CA ASP A 359 29.72 4.57 75.70
C ASP A 359 29.40 3.77 74.42
N THR A 360 30.29 3.94 73.43
CA THR A 360 30.99 2.84 72.76
C THR A 360 30.30 2.02 71.65
N ILE A 361 30.75 2.37 70.43
CA ILE A 361 31.21 1.56 69.29
C ILE A 361 30.23 0.63 68.56
N VAL A 362 30.02 1.03 67.30
CA VAL A 362 29.45 0.27 66.18
C VAL A 362 30.44 -0.81 65.72
N VAL A 363 30.02 -2.08 65.78
CA VAL A 363 30.64 -3.17 65.01
C VAL A 363 29.70 -3.55 63.87
N ARG A 364 30.11 -3.21 62.64
CA ARG A 364 29.56 -3.81 61.42
C ARG A 364 30.26 -5.14 61.20
N THR A 365 29.48 -6.20 61.10
CA THR A 365 29.92 -7.48 60.51
C THR A 365 29.07 -7.79 59.29
N LYS A 366 29.83 -7.98 58.20
CA LYS A 366 29.58 -8.48 56.85
C LYS A 366 28.15 -8.81 56.42
#